data_AF-A0A1W9TIM5-F1
#
_entry.id   AF-A0A1W9TIM5-F1
#
_cell.length_a   1.000
_cell.length_b   1.000
_cell.length_c   1.000
_cell.angle_alpha   90.00
_cell.angle_beta   90.00
_cell.angle_gamma   90.00
#
_symmetry.space_group_name_H-M   'P 1'
#
loop_
_entity.id
_entity.type
_entity.pdbx_description
1 polymer ?
#
loop_
_entity_poly.entity_id
_entity_poly.type
_entity_poly.pdbx_seq_one_letter_code
_entity_poly.pdbx_strand_id
1 'polypeptide(L)'
;MKKMLILFVVFLNFINLYAINITTLENENISGNFISMTNNQFFIKAGKKISKVHLSKIKDFTLTEEEKNNMFFSLKKNYTFKGYNLNFRQ
;
A
#
# COMPACT_ATOMS: atom_id res chain seq x y z
N MET A 1 -21.39 -7.24 -23.91
CA MET A 1 -20.69 -8.08 -22.91
C MET A 1 -19.20 -7.79 -22.76
N LYS A 2 -18.42 -7.61 -23.85
CA LYS A 2 -16.95 -7.36 -23.76
C LYS A 2 -16.54 -6.15 -22.88
N LYS A 3 -17.33 -5.07 -22.88
CA LYS A 3 -17.06 -3.86 -22.07
C LYS A 3 -17.24 -4.06 -20.56
N MET A 4 -18.18 -4.90 -20.14
CA MET A 4 -18.40 -5.24 -18.72
C MET A 4 -17.22 -6.06 -18.17
N LEU A 5 -16.66 -6.94 -18.99
CA LEU A 5 -15.53 -7.79 -18.61
C LEU A 5 -14.25 -6.96 -18.38
N ILE A 6 -14.03 -5.93 -19.21
CA ILE A 6 -12.94 -4.96 -19.03
C ILE A 6 -13.14 -4.18 -17.73
N LEU A 7 -14.35 -3.71 -17.45
CA LEU A 7 -14.65 -2.99 -16.21
C LEU A 7 -14.41 -3.88 -14.98
N PHE A 8 -14.78 -5.16 -15.06
CA PHE A 8 -14.55 -6.15 -14.00
C PHE A 8 -13.07 -6.45 -13.78
N VAL A 9 -12.27 -6.53 -14.84
CA VAL A 9 -10.81 -6.70 -14.74
C VAL A 9 -10.13 -5.47 -14.15
N VAL A 10 -10.59 -4.25 -14.52
CA VAL A 10 -10.10 -3.01 -13.91
C VAL A 10 -10.49 -2.93 -12.44
N PHE A 11 -11.71 -3.37 -12.09
CA PHE A 11 -12.19 -3.43 -10.71
C PHE A 11 -11.41 -4.46 -9.86
N LEU A 12 -11.10 -5.64 -10.42
CA LEU A 12 -10.26 -6.65 -9.78
C LEU A 12 -8.82 -6.17 -9.57
N ASN A 13 -8.26 -5.37 -10.49
CA ASN A 13 -6.95 -4.75 -10.32
C ASN A 13 -6.95 -3.63 -9.27
N PHE A 14 -8.07 -2.92 -9.10
CA PHE A 14 -8.24 -1.93 -8.03
C PHE A 14 -8.37 -2.57 -6.63
N ILE A 15 -8.68 -3.87 -6.56
CA ILE A 15 -8.64 -4.66 -5.32
C ILE A 15 -7.20 -5.15 -5.02
N ASN A 16 -6.18 -4.60 -5.70
CA ASN A 16 -4.80 -4.72 -5.23
C ASN A 16 -4.64 -3.84 -3.99
N LEU A 17 -4.88 -4.50 -2.86
CA LEU A 17 -4.55 -4.03 -1.52
C LEU A 17 -3.04 -3.76 -1.46
N TYR A 18 -2.65 -2.52 -1.15
CA TYR A 18 -1.24 -2.10 -1.07
C TYR A 18 -0.45 -2.99 -0.10
N ALA A 19 0.67 -3.55 -0.56
CA ALA A 19 1.56 -4.30 0.29
C ALA A 19 2.31 -3.35 1.25
N ILE A 20 2.25 -3.65 2.54
CA ILE A 20 2.80 -2.84 3.63
C ILE A 20 3.60 -3.70 4.62
N ASN A 21 4.54 -3.03 5.28
CA ASN A 21 5.28 -3.50 6.43
C ASN A 21 4.98 -2.59 7.62
N ILE A 22 4.52 -3.18 8.72
CA ILE A 22 4.28 -2.48 9.97
C ILE A 22 5.33 -2.92 10.98
N THR A 23 6.02 -1.95 11.57
CA THR A 23 6.90 -2.19 12.72
C THR A 23 6.15 -1.77 13.98
N THR A 24 6.03 -2.69 14.94
CA THR A 24 5.39 -2.39 16.23
C THR A 24 6.37 -1.74 17.21
N LEU A 25 5.86 -1.19 18.30
CA LEU A 25 6.68 -0.66 19.40
C LEU A 25 7.55 -1.75 20.07
N GLU A 26 7.14 -3.01 19.97
CA GLU A 26 7.87 -4.19 20.44
C GLU A 26 8.93 -4.66 19.41
N ASN A 27 9.15 -3.88 18.34
CA ASN A 27 10.02 -4.19 17.19
C ASN A 27 9.63 -5.47 16.43
N GLU A 28 8.36 -5.90 16.52
CA GLU A 28 7.84 -6.94 15.65
C GLU A 28 7.54 -6.37 14.27
N ASN A 29 7.87 -7.13 13.21
CA ASN A 29 7.56 -6.75 11.85
C ASN A 29 6.40 -7.59 11.32
N ILE A 30 5.34 -6.90 10.89
CA ILE A 30 4.13 -7.49 10.34
C ILE A 30 4.01 -7.06 8.88
N SER A 31 4.13 -8.00 7.96
CA SER A 31 4.01 -7.77 6.51
C SER A 31 2.68 -8.31 5.99
N GLY A 32 2.04 -7.56 5.10
CA GLY A 32 0.84 -8.02 4.40
C GLY A 32 0.18 -6.90 3.62
N ASN A 33 -1.03 -7.14 3.13
CA ASN A 33 -1.74 -6.17 2.32
C ASN A 33 -2.70 -5.35 3.18
N PHE A 34 -2.67 -4.03 3.01
CA PHE A 34 -3.58 -3.11 3.69
C PHE A 34 -5.02 -3.35 3.26
N ILE A 35 -5.93 -3.54 4.22
CA ILE A 35 -7.37 -3.67 3.95
C ILE A 35 -8.09 -2.36 4.24
N SER A 36 -8.01 -1.91 5.48
CA SER A 36 -8.73 -0.74 5.98
C SER A 36 -8.17 -0.30 7.33
N MET A 37 -8.63 0.85 7.81
CA MET A 37 -8.28 1.40 9.12
C MET A 37 -9.53 2.00 9.76
N THR A 38 -9.65 1.84 11.08
CA THR A 38 -10.62 2.57 11.93
C THR A 38 -9.87 3.54 12.85
N ASN A 39 -10.60 4.24 13.71
CA ASN A 39 -10.02 5.21 14.65
C ASN A 39 -8.96 4.62 15.60
N ASN A 40 -8.92 3.29 15.80
CA ASN A 40 -8.00 2.64 16.72
C ASN A 40 -7.36 1.35 16.19
N GLN A 41 -7.79 0.84 15.03
CA GLN A 41 -7.34 -0.44 14.50
C GLN A 41 -6.93 -0.33 13.04
N PHE A 42 -5.92 -1.11 12.70
CA PHE A 42 -5.37 -1.26 11.37
C PHE A 42 -5.58 -2.70 10.91
N PHE A 43 -6.17 -2.92 9.74
CA PHE A 43 -6.53 -4.24 9.23
C PHE A 43 -5.59 -4.62 8.08
N ILE A 44 -4.94 -5.78 8.21
CA ILE A 44 -3.93 -6.29 7.29
C ILE A 44 -4.28 -7.72 6.91
N LYS A 45 -4.12 -8.06 5.63
CA LYS A 45 -4.25 -9.42 5.13
C LYS A 45 -2.87 -10.03 4.87
N ALA A 46 -2.53 -11.09 5.59
CA ALA A 46 -1.35 -11.91 5.34
C ALA A 46 -1.81 -13.28 4.83
N GLY A 47 -1.66 -13.52 3.52
CA GLY A 47 -2.19 -14.72 2.86
C GLY A 47 -3.71 -14.83 2.97
N LYS A 48 -4.21 -15.89 3.63
CA LYS A 48 -5.66 -16.09 3.88
C LYS A 48 -6.14 -15.52 5.21
N LYS A 49 -5.24 -15.04 6.06
CA LYS A 49 -5.57 -14.55 7.40
C LYS A 49 -5.71 -13.02 7.39
N ILE A 50 -6.76 -12.52 8.04
CA ILE A 50 -6.91 -11.10 8.35
C ILE A 50 -6.45 -10.90 9.79
N SER A 51 -5.50 -9.99 9.98
CA SER A 51 -4.95 -9.58 11.26
C SER A 51 -5.34 -8.15 11.55
N LYS A 52 -5.55 -7.84 12.83
CA LYS A 52 -5.82 -6.49 13.32
C LYS A 52 -4.69 -6.06 14.23
N VAL A 53 -4.21 -4.83 14.04
CA VAL A 53 -3.15 -4.21 14.85
C VAL A 53 -3.72 -2.93 15.46
N HIS A 54 -3.55 -2.74 16.76
CA HIS A 54 -4.01 -1.51 17.41
C HIS A 54 -3.04 -0.37 17.04
N LEU A 55 -3.57 0.80 16.63
CA LEU A 55 -2.75 1.92 16.16
C LEU A 55 -1.72 2.36 17.20
N SER A 56 -2.06 2.32 18.49
CA SER A 56 -1.15 2.67 19.59
C SER A 56 0.05 1.73 19.74
N LYS A 57 0.05 0.58 19.07
CA LYS A 57 1.16 -0.38 19.08
C LYS A 57 2.06 -0.23 17.84
N ILE A 58 1.69 0.60 16.88
CA ILE A 58 2.44 0.81 15.65
C ILE A 58 3.49 1.88 15.89
N LYS A 59 4.74 1.54 15.62
CA LYS A 59 5.88 2.46 15.62
C LYS A 59 6.03 3.15 14.27
N ASP A 60 5.96 2.35 13.21
CA ASP A 60 6.08 2.83 11.83
C ASP A 60 5.28 1.93 10.88
N PHE A 61 4.85 2.50 9.76
CA PHE A 61 4.26 1.74 8.66
C PHE A 61 4.87 2.22 7.34
N THR A 62 5.32 1.27 6.53
CA THR A 62 5.95 1.57 5.24
C THR A 62 5.34 0.69 4.17
N LEU A 63 5.24 1.23 2.96
CA LEU A 63 4.92 0.43 1.78
C LEU A 63 6.13 -0.44 1.43
N THR A 64 5.90 -1.61 0.86
CA THR A 64 7.00 -2.43 0.34
C THR A 64 7.73 -1.68 -0.79
N GLU A 65 9.00 -1.98 -1.02
CA GLU A 65 9.78 -1.37 -2.11
C GLU A 65 9.13 -1.62 -3.48
N GLU A 66 8.56 -2.81 -3.69
CA GLU A 66 7.77 -3.12 -4.88
C GLU A 66 6.58 -2.16 -5.03
N GLU A 67 5.81 -1.93 -3.96
CA GLU A 67 4.66 -1.05 -4.01
C GLU A 67 5.05 0.41 -4.20
N LYS A 68 6.13 0.86 -3.55
CA LYS A 68 6.71 2.20 -3.77
C LYS A 68 7.10 2.40 -5.24
N ASN A 69 7.65 1.38 -5.89
CA ASN A 69 8.01 1.43 -7.31
C ASN A 69 6.78 1.46 -8.23
N ASN A 70 5.64 0.91 -7.78
CA ASN A 70 4.38 0.91 -8.50
C ASN A 70 3.51 2.15 -8.23
N MET A 71 3.82 2.92 -7.19
CA MET A 71 3.12 4.15 -6.87
C MET A 71 3.55 5.32 -7.76
N PHE A 72 2.61 5.84 -8.53
CA PHE A 72 2.75 7.08 -9.28
C PHE A 72 2.02 8.22 -8.54
N PHE A 73 2.70 9.32 -8.22
CA PHE A 73 2.03 10.54 -7.75
C PHE A 73 1.61 11.40 -8.94
N SER A 74 0.31 11.74 -9.02
CA SER A 74 -0.24 12.66 -10.01
C SER A 74 -0.53 14.01 -9.35
N LEU A 75 0.29 15.02 -9.65
CA LEU A 75 -0.03 16.41 -9.35
C LEU A 75 -0.60 17.06 -10.61
N LYS A 76 -1.93 16.93 -10.74
CA LYS A 76 -2.83 17.61 -11.71
C LYS A 76 -2.46 17.53 -13.20
N LYS A 77 -3.21 16.70 -13.93
CA LYS A 77 -3.47 16.74 -15.38
C LYS A 77 -2.23 16.97 -16.27
N ASN A 78 -1.76 15.85 -16.81
CA ASN A 78 -0.84 15.69 -17.95
C ASN A 78 0.66 15.72 -17.61
N TYR A 79 1.32 14.67 -18.12
CA TYR A 79 2.77 14.37 -18.15
C TYR A 79 3.34 13.60 -16.95
N THR A 80 3.77 12.37 -17.26
CA THR A 80 4.36 11.37 -16.36
C THR A 80 5.88 11.48 -16.40
N PHE A 81 6.54 11.59 -15.25
CA PHE A 81 8.00 11.48 -15.17
C PHE A 81 8.41 10.46 -14.11
N LYS A 82 9.48 9.71 -14.42
CA LYS A 82 10.13 8.74 -13.54
C LYS A 82 11.18 9.50 -12.72
N GLY A 83 10.88 9.76 -11.45
CA GLY A 83 11.83 10.42 -10.55
C GLY A 83 12.95 9.46 -10.15
N TYR A 84 14.02 9.38 -10.94
CA TYR A 84 15.29 8.90 -10.42
C TYR A 84 15.81 9.94 -9.43
N ASN A 85 16.10 9.48 -8.22
CA ASN A 85 16.74 10.26 -7.17
C ASN A 85 18.11 10.76 -7.67
N LEU A 86 18.14 11.95 -8.29
CA LEU A 86 19.39 12.66 -8.56
C LEU A 86 19.85 13.21 -7.21
N ASN A 87 20.84 12.52 -6.64
CA ASN A 87 21.59 12.96 -5.47
C ASN A 87 21.98 14.43 -5.62
N PHE A 88 21.29 15.34 -4.95
CA PHE A 88 21.82 16.67 -4.66
C PHE A 88 22.83 16.51 -3.53
N ARG A 89 24.08 16.18 -3.90
CA ARG A 89 25.24 16.52 -3.07
C ARG A 89 25.47 18.03 -3.19
N GLN A 90 25.69 18.61 -2.01
CA GLN A 90 25.99 20.00 -1.63
C GLN A 90 26.72 20.84 -2.68
#